data_AF-A0A954SCK5-F1
#
_entry.id   AF-A0A954SCK5-F1
#
_cell.length_a   1.000
_cell.length_b   1.000
_cell.length_c   1.000
_cell.angle_alpha   90.00
_cell.angle_beta   90.00
_cell.angle_gamma   90.00
#
_symmetry.space_group_name_H-M   'P 1'
#
loop_
_entity.id
_entity.type
_entity.pdbx_description
1 polymer ?
#
loop_
_entity_poly.entity_id
_entity_poly.type
_entity_poly.pdbx_seq_one_letter_code
_entity_poly.pdbx_strand_id
1 'polypeptide(L)'
;MSPFHPTFNTVSAGRPDLKHPVEQSTFRFLHSLSYKADLPRDHRRAAIDVHIRNERTAVKDYAGPFEVHLTVRLRDFDQESHFANWCSRRSLKFVSIVLSRGQFCQQPMATWKVSRSILCDVLNRSEQVAVEARQAEFDPVRLKIEVSPANDDVPASDSDAELHSRHNYFEHHVKLQRKTGRPNDKLNHICELTGAHLSRNALRQVANGFEERFVTLRTYRCGRTSSEQALAQLIGLLTKAGEHILEIESEYCVYDSNVQLDAGWLRTGSSSSSIL
;
A
#
# COMPACT_ATOMS: atom_id res chain seq x y z
N MET A 1 -3.39 14.88 73.49
CA MET A 1 -2.88 16.23 73.13
C MET A 1 -2.58 16.24 71.63
N SER A 2 -3.45 16.87 70.85
CA SER A 2 -3.07 17.55 69.59
C SER A 2 -2.62 18.98 69.96
N PRO A 3 -2.18 19.88 69.05
CA PRO A 3 -1.73 19.73 67.65
C PRO A 3 -0.41 20.52 67.37
N PHE A 4 0.15 20.47 66.15
CA PHE A 4 0.73 21.68 65.52
C PHE A 4 0.81 21.53 63.99
N HIS A 5 0.16 22.47 63.31
CA HIS A 5 0.16 22.76 61.87
C HIS A 5 1.46 23.49 61.44
N PRO A 6 1.81 23.52 60.13
CA PRO A 6 1.34 24.60 59.23
C PRO A 6 0.89 24.04 57.85
N THR A 7 -0.33 24.34 57.35
CA THR A 7 -0.80 25.49 56.56
C THR A 7 -0.13 25.73 55.20
N PHE A 8 -1.02 25.70 54.20
CA PHE A 8 -0.92 25.94 52.76
C PHE A 8 -0.33 27.29 52.35
N ASN A 9 0.28 27.33 51.15
CA ASN A 9 -0.05 28.37 50.19
C ASN A 9 0.03 27.87 48.73
N THR A 10 -1.02 28.22 47.99
CA THR A 10 -1.33 27.93 46.58
C THR A 10 -0.50 28.78 45.61
N VAL A 11 -0.04 28.22 44.48
CA VAL A 11 -0.13 28.86 43.16
C VAL A 11 -0.32 27.81 42.06
N SER A 12 -1.36 28.06 41.27
CA SER A 12 -1.78 27.39 40.05
C SER A 12 -0.73 27.46 38.93
N ALA A 13 -0.46 26.34 38.27
CA ALA A 13 -0.02 26.31 36.87
C ALA A 13 -0.77 25.17 36.18
N GLY A 14 -1.76 25.54 35.36
CA GLY A 14 -2.63 24.62 34.66
C GLY A 14 -1.84 23.66 33.77
N ARG A 15 -2.16 22.36 33.90
CA ARG A 15 -1.81 21.37 32.88
C ARG A 15 -2.62 21.69 31.62
N PRO A 16 -2.00 21.85 30.43
CA PRO A 16 -2.76 21.78 29.20
C PRO A 16 -3.24 20.34 29.03
N ASP A 17 -4.56 20.19 29.10
CA ASP A 17 -5.33 19.02 28.70
C ASP A 17 -5.14 18.83 27.18
N LEU A 18 -4.07 18.13 26.78
CA LEU A 18 -3.88 17.69 25.39
C LEU A 18 -4.77 16.47 25.14
N LYS A 19 -6.07 16.74 25.01
CA LYS A 19 -6.97 15.87 24.26
C LYS A 19 -6.55 15.93 22.79
N HIS A 20 -5.78 14.95 22.35
CA HIS A 20 -5.56 14.69 20.93
C HIS A 20 -6.66 13.75 20.40
N PRO A 21 -7.60 14.23 19.58
CA PRO A 21 -8.22 13.41 18.56
C PRO A 21 -7.44 13.64 17.27
N VAL A 22 -6.36 12.89 17.04
CA VAL A 22 -5.71 12.80 15.71
C VAL A 22 -6.12 11.49 15.07
N GLU A 23 -7.41 11.35 14.83
CA GLU A 23 -7.96 10.37 13.91
C GLU A 23 -8.82 11.11 12.88
N GLN A 24 -8.65 10.77 11.60
CA GLN A 24 -9.49 11.18 10.44
C GLN A 24 -9.27 12.57 9.81
N SER A 25 -8.18 13.30 10.11
CA SER A 25 -7.99 14.67 9.61
C SER A 25 -7.54 14.78 8.13
N THR A 26 -6.63 13.92 7.66
CA THR A 26 -6.00 14.07 6.33
C THR A 26 -7.00 13.88 5.17
N PHE A 27 -7.88 12.89 5.29
CA PHE A 27 -8.91 12.64 4.28
C PHE A 27 -9.98 13.74 4.28
N ARG A 28 -10.42 14.22 5.46
CA ARG A 28 -11.36 15.35 5.53
C ARG A 28 -10.76 16.65 5.02
N PHE A 29 -9.48 16.91 5.20
CA PHE A 29 -8.83 18.14 4.71
C PHE A 29 -8.77 18.16 3.18
N LEU A 30 -8.25 17.11 2.55
CA LEU A 30 -8.16 16.98 1.08
C LEU A 30 -9.55 16.89 0.42
N HIS A 31 -10.49 16.17 1.05
CA HIS A 31 -11.88 16.07 0.59
C HIS A 31 -12.64 17.39 0.76
N SER A 32 -12.37 18.18 1.83
CA SER A 32 -13.01 19.49 2.03
C SER A 32 -12.50 20.57 1.08
N LEU A 33 -11.24 20.53 0.67
CA LEU A 33 -10.67 21.45 -0.32
C LEU A 33 -11.13 21.11 -1.75
N SER A 34 -11.40 19.83 -2.01
CA SER A 34 -11.95 19.37 -3.29
C SER A 34 -13.43 19.77 -3.46
N TYR A 35 -14.18 20.01 -2.38
CA TYR A 35 -15.63 20.27 -2.42
C TYR A 35 -16.06 21.70 -2.07
N LYS A 36 -15.16 22.60 -1.61
CA LYS A 36 -15.50 24.01 -1.44
C LYS A 36 -15.52 24.70 -2.81
N ALA A 37 -16.74 24.92 -3.33
CA ALA A 37 -16.98 25.56 -4.62
C ALA A 37 -16.39 26.99 -4.73
N ASP A 38 -16.13 27.66 -3.59
CA ASP A 38 -15.84 29.10 -3.55
C ASP A 38 -14.36 29.49 -3.39
N LEU A 39 -13.41 28.56 -3.48
CA LEU A 39 -11.97 28.91 -3.44
C LEU A 39 -11.38 29.03 -4.87
N PRO A 40 -10.69 30.14 -5.21
CA PRO A 40 -9.98 30.27 -6.48
C PRO A 40 -9.04 29.08 -6.74
N ARG A 41 -9.01 28.56 -7.97
CA ARG A 41 -8.27 27.33 -8.35
C ARG A 41 -6.79 27.38 -7.95
N ASP A 42 -6.16 28.55 -7.96
CA ASP A 42 -4.74 28.72 -7.67
C ASP A 42 -4.40 28.57 -6.18
N HIS A 43 -5.33 28.90 -5.28
CA HIS A 43 -5.15 28.72 -3.84
C HIS A 43 -5.32 27.26 -3.38
N ARG A 44 -6.10 26.46 -4.12
CA ARG A 44 -6.24 25.02 -3.88
C ARG A 44 -4.97 24.24 -4.23
N ARG A 45 -4.29 24.62 -5.31
CA ARG A 45 -2.97 24.08 -5.68
C ARG A 45 -1.90 24.43 -4.65
N ALA A 46 -1.83 25.69 -4.23
CA ALA A 46 -0.84 26.14 -3.26
C ALA A 46 -0.95 25.43 -1.89
N ALA A 47 -2.17 25.18 -1.39
CA ALA A 47 -2.37 24.50 -0.10
C ALA A 47 -2.03 23.00 -0.13
N ILE A 48 -2.31 22.33 -1.25
CA ILE A 48 -1.90 20.93 -1.48
C ILE A 48 -0.38 20.85 -1.62
N ASP A 49 0.23 21.76 -2.38
CA ASP A 49 1.68 21.84 -2.56
C ASP A 49 2.43 22.14 -1.25
N VAL A 50 1.88 22.98 -0.37
CA VAL A 50 2.46 23.27 0.95
C VAL A 50 2.34 22.07 1.91
N HIS A 51 1.25 21.30 1.85
CA HIS A 51 1.10 20.12 2.71
C HIS A 51 1.99 18.96 2.25
N ILE A 52 2.07 18.71 0.94
CA ILE A 52 3.02 17.75 0.34
C ILE A 52 4.47 18.17 0.67
N ARG A 53 4.78 19.48 0.64
CA ARG A 53 6.11 19.98 1.05
C ARG A 53 6.40 19.82 2.54
N ASN A 54 5.40 19.93 3.41
CA ASN A 54 5.61 19.79 4.85
C ASN A 54 5.79 18.32 5.27
N GLU A 55 5.14 17.34 4.64
CA GLU A 55 5.43 15.91 4.88
C GLU A 55 6.76 15.46 4.25
N ARG A 56 7.26 16.14 3.21
CA ARG A 56 8.57 15.88 2.60
C ARG A 56 9.78 16.08 3.54
N THR A 57 9.61 16.74 4.69
CA THR A 57 10.74 17.05 5.60
C THR A 57 11.22 15.89 6.49
N ALA A 58 10.59 14.72 6.42
CA ALA A 58 11.07 13.50 7.09
C ALA A 58 10.99 12.24 6.21
N VAL A 59 10.97 12.40 4.87
CA VAL A 59 11.01 11.27 3.95
C VAL A 59 12.47 10.91 3.70
N LYS A 60 12.90 9.74 4.16
CA LYS A 60 14.18 9.17 3.77
C LYS A 60 14.25 9.11 2.24
N ASP A 61 15.31 9.65 1.66
CA ASP A 61 15.49 9.61 0.22
C ASP A 61 15.95 8.22 -0.17
N TYR A 62 15.15 7.53 -1.00
CA TYR A 62 15.53 6.22 -1.52
C TYR A 62 16.25 6.44 -2.84
N ALA A 63 17.37 5.74 -3.04
CA ALA A 63 18.05 5.71 -4.32
C ALA A 63 18.09 4.30 -4.91
N GLY A 64 18.16 4.22 -6.24
CA GLY A 64 18.35 2.97 -6.96
C GLY A 64 17.28 2.68 -8.01
N PRO A 65 17.09 1.40 -8.37
CA PRO A 65 16.01 1.01 -9.27
C PRO A 65 14.66 1.07 -8.57
N PHE A 66 13.63 1.44 -9.33
CA PHE A 66 12.24 1.47 -8.89
C PHE A 66 11.33 0.73 -9.87
N GLU A 67 10.26 0.15 -9.34
CA GLU A 67 9.08 -0.23 -10.10
C GLU A 67 7.92 0.69 -9.73
N VAL A 68 7.12 1.08 -10.72
CA VAL A 68 6.02 2.01 -10.53
C VAL A 68 4.74 1.44 -11.13
N HIS A 69 3.65 1.58 -10.40
CA HIS A 69 2.31 1.18 -10.81
C HIS A 69 1.33 2.35 -10.72
N LEU A 70 0.71 2.69 -11.84
CA LEU A 70 -0.43 3.62 -11.89
C LEU A 70 -1.71 2.82 -12.11
N THR A 71 -2.54 2.71 -11.07
CA THR A 71 -3.84 2.05 -11.16
C THR A 71 -4.92 3.05 -11.59
N VAL A 72 -5.77 2.64 -12.53
CA VAL A 72 -6.93 3.43 -12.96
C VAL A 72 -8.23 2.74 -12.55
N ARG A 73 -9.27 3.54 -12.30
CA ARG A 73 -10.63 3.03 -12.14
C ARG A 73 -11.26 2.85 -13.51
N LEU A 74 -11.80 1.66 -13.76
CA LEU A 74 -12.64 1.41 -14.92
C LEU A 74 -14.07 1.90 -14.67
N ARG A 75 -14.66 2.53 -15.67
CA ARG A 75 -16.07 2.97 -15.68
C ARG A 75 -16.96 2.00 -16.45
N ASP A 76 -16.37 1.31 -17.43
CA ASP A 76 -17.02 0.31 -18.27
C ASP A 76 -15.98 -0.74 -18.74
N PHE A 77 -16.46 -1.79 -19.41
CA PHE A 77 -15.62 -2.90 -19.87
C PHE A 77 -14.70 -2.51 -21.05
N ASP A 78 -15.12 -1.58 -21.92
CA ASP A 78 -14.34 -1.19 -23.09
C ASP A 78 -13.10 -0.37 -22.70
N GLN A 79 -13.19 0.36 -21.57
CA GLN A 79 -12.10 1.17 -21.05
C GLN A 79 -10.85 0.36 -20.70
N GLU A 80 -10.96 -0.93 -20.34
CA GLU A 80 -9.78 -1.77 -20.06
C GLU A 80 -8.92 -1.95 -21.32
N SER A 81 -9.55 -2.28 -22.45
CA SER A 81 -8.86 -2.46 -23.73
C SER A 81 -8.27 -1.13 -24.22
N HIS A 82 -9.00 -0.02 -24.04
CA HIS A 82 -8.47 1.32 -24.35
C HIS A 82 -7.26 1.68 -23.48
N PHE A 83 -7.29 1.34 -22.19
CA PHE A 83 -6.18 1.58 -21.27
C PHE A 83 -4.97 0.72 -21.60
N ALA A 84 -5.16 -0.55 -21.93
CA ALA A 84 -4.08 -1.43 -22.39
C ALA A 84 -3.40 -0.87 -23.66
N ASN A 85 -4.18 -0.39 -24.63
CA ASN A 85 -3.66 0.27 -25.83
C ASN A 85 -2.93 1.59 -25.50
N TRP A 86 -3.45 2.36 -24.53
CA TRP A 86 -2.80 3.59 -24.06
C TRP A 86 -1.43 3.30 -23.42
N CYS A 87 -1.32 2.23 -22.62
CA CYS A 87 -0.08 1.77 -22.02
C CYS A 87 0.94 1.35 -23.10
N SER A 88 0.51 0.53 -24.06
CA SER A 88 1.37 0.02 -25.13
C SER A 88 2.00 1.15 -25.97
N ARG A 89 1.21 2.16 -26.34
CA ARG A 89 1.71 3.34 -27.10
C ARG A 89 2.76 4.17 -26.36
N ARG A 90 2.90 3.98 -25.05
CA ARG A 90 3.85 4.67 -24.17
C ARG A 90 4.95 3.75 -23.65
N SER A 91 5.05 2.53 -24.17
CA SER A 91 5.98 1.50 -23.69
C SER A 91 5.81 1.19 -22.19
N LEU A 92 4.59 1.34 -21.67
CA LEU A 92 4.22 0.92 -20.32
C LEU A 92 3.63 -0.48 -20.38
N LYS A 93 3.99 -1.34 -19.43
CA LYS A 93 3.43 -2.69 -19.31
C LYS A 93 2.02 -2.58 -18.71
N PHE A 94 1.01 -3.13 -19.38
CA PHE A 94 -0.32 -3.27 -18.80
C PHE A 94 -0.39 -4.52 -17.92
N VAL A 95 -0.93 -4.38 -16.71
CA VAL A 95 -1.21 -5.47 -15.76
C VAL A 95 -2.61 -5.28 -15.20
N SER A 96 -3.41 -6.34 -15.08
CA SER A 96 -4.74 -6.28 -14.46
C SER A 96 -4.86 -7.33 -13.36
N ILE A 97 -5.01 -6.87 -12.11
CA ILE A 97 -5.22 -7.74 -10.94
C ILE A 97 -6.71 -7.85 -10.65
N VAL A 98 -7.18 -9.07 -10.39
CA VAL A 98 -8.59 -9.33 -9.99
C VAL A 98 -8.69 -10.12 -8.68
N LEU A 99 -9.32 -9.54 -7.66
CA LEU A 99 -9.41 -10.06 -6.29
C LEU A 99 -10.80 -10.57 -5.88
N SER A 100 -10.79 -11.54 -4.95
CA SER A 100 -11.96 -12.39 -4.60
C SER A 100 -13.03 -11.66 -3.82
N ARG A 101 -12.59 -10.61 -3.11
CA ARG A 101 -13.37 -9.71 -2.27
C ARG A 101 -12.69 -8.34 -2.30
N GLY A 102 -13.42 -7.32 -1.84
CA GLY A 102 -12.94 -5.94 -1.82
C GLY A 102 -13.91 -4.99 -2.48
N GLN A 103 -13.78 -3.72 -2.16
CA GLN A 103 -14.58 -2.68 -2.82
C GLN A 103 -14.13 -2.45 -4.27
N PHE A 104 -12.85 -2.71 -4.57
CA PHE A 104 -12.25 -2.57 -5.90
C PHE A 104 -11.68 -3.91 -6.36
N CYS A 105 -12.54 -4.78 -6.88
CA CYS A 105 -12.14 -6.15 -7.25
C CYS A 105 -11.27 -6.22 -8.51
N GLN A 106 -11.22 -5.19 -9.35
CA GLN A 106 -10.40 -5.13 -10.56
C GLN A 106 -9.49 -3.90 -10.47
N GLN A 107 -8.20 -4.10 -10.67
CA GLN A 107 -7.17 -3.06 -10.59
C GLN A 107 -6.28 -3.13 -11.86
N PRO A 108 -6.67 -2.45 -12.95
CA PRO A 108 -5.82 -2.29 -14.11
C PRO A 108 -4.74 -1.24 -13.87
N MET A 109 -3.51 -1.58 -14.24
CA MET A 109 -2.31 -0.83 -13.92
C MET A 109 -1.45 -0.63 -15.16
N ALA A 110 -0.93 0.58 -15.31
CA ALA A 110 0.25 0.85 -16.11
C ALA A 110 1.49 0.67 -15.22
N THR A 111 2.40 -0.20 -15.64
CA THR A 111 3.61 -0.57 -14.90
C THR A 111 4.86 -0.20 -15.69
N TRP A 112 5.87 0.38 -15.03
CA TRP A 112 7.17 0.62 -15.64
C TRP A 112 8.31 0.57 -14.62
N LYS A 113 9.52 0.32 -15.13
CA LYS A 113 10.76 0.26 -14.35
C LYS A 113 11.59 1.53 -14.57
N VAL A 114 12.23 2.00 -13.51
CA VAL A 114 13.22 3.08 -13.53
C VAL A 114 14.55 2.50 -13.08
N SER A 115 15.58 2.56 -13.92
CA SER A 115 16.83 1.82 -13.66
C SER A 115 17.65 2.35 -12.49
N ARG A 116 17.90 3.67 -12.43
CA ARG A 116 18.54 4.35 -11.28
C ARG A 116 18.03 5.78 -11.19
N SER A 117 17.50 6.15 -10.04
CA SER A 117 17.04 7.51 -9.75
C SER A 117 16.99 7.73 -8.23
N ILE A 118 16.42 8.86 -7.82
CA ILE A 118 16.04 9.16 -6.44
C ILE A 118 14.51 9.25 -6.35
N LEU A 119 13.93 8.96 -5.19
CA LEU A 119 12.47 8.87 -5.04
C LEU A 119 11.75 10.17 -5.47
N CYS A 120 12.34 11.33 -5.19
CA CYS A 120 11.76 12.62 -5.56
C CYS A 120 11.54 12.75 -7.09
N ASP A 121 12.52 12.34 -7.89
CA ASP A 121 12.44 12.41 -9.35
C ASP A 121 11.45 11.39 -9.90
N VAL A 122 11.44 10.17 -9.34
CA VAL A 122 10.48 9.13 -9.69
C VAL A 122 9.06 9.59 -9.41
N LEU A 123 8.80 10.21 -8.26
CA LEU A 123 7.51 10.78 -7.92
C LEU A 123 7.09 11.85 -8.93
N ASN A 124 7.97 12.82 -9.22
CA ASN A 124 7.65 13.90 -10.16
C ASN A 124 7.32 13.36 -11.55
N ARG A 125 8.08 12.38 -12.07
CA ARG A 125 7.79 11.76 -13.36
C ARG A 125 6.50 10.95 -13.33
N SER A 126 6.24 10.23 -12.24
CA SER A 126 5.04 9.40 -12.10
C SER A 126 3.76 10.25 -12.04
N GLU A 127 3.81 11.40 -11.38
CA GLU A 127 2.71 12.37 -11.39
C GLU A 127 2.46 12.94 -12.78
N GLN A 128 3.50 13.19 -13.59
CA GLN A 128 3.32 13.59 -14.99
C GLN A 128 2.58 12.50 -15.79
N VAL A 129 2.95 11.22 -15.62
CA VAL A 129 2.24 10.10 -16.27
C VAL A 129 0.78 10.03 -15.81
N ALA A 130 0.51 10.30 -14.53
CA ALA A 130 -0.87 10.38 -14.03
C ALA A 130 -1.65 11.55 -14.65
N VAL A 131 -1.03 12.71 -14.88
CA VAL A 131 -1.64 13.82 -15.63
C VAL A 131 -1.93 13.42 -17.08
N GLU A 132 -0.99 12.78 -17.76
CA GLU A 132 -1.18 12.28 -19.14
C GLU A 132 -2.33 11.27 -19.22
N ALA A 133 -2.47 10.39 -18.23
CA ALA A 133 -3.58 9.43 -18.15
C ALA A 133 -4.93 10.15 -17.99
N ARG A 134 -5.01 11.18 -17.14
CA ARG A 134 -6.22 12.01 -16.99
C ARG A 134 -6.59 12.76 -18.27
N GLN A 135 -5.59 13.29 -18.99
CA GLN A 135 -5.80 13.94 -20.29
C GLN A 135 -6.33 12.97 -21.35
N ALA A 136 -6.04 11.68 -21.20
CA ALA A 136 -6.59 10.60 -22.01
C ALA A 136 -7.89 10.00 -21.43
N GLU A 137 -8.57 10.73 -20.54
CA GLU A 137 -9.87 10.39 -19.95
C GLU A 137 -9.89 9.15 -19.04
N PHE A 138 -8.72 8.68 -18.59
CA PHE A 138 -8.64 7.70 -17.52
C PHE A 138 -8.76 8.37 -16.15
N ASP A 139 -9.14 7.59 -15.13
CA ASP A 139 -9.27 8.03 -13.73
C ASP A 139 -8.19 7.35 -12.88
N PRO A 140 -6.97 7.90 -12.75
CA PRO A 140 -5.94 7.34 -11.90
C PRO A 140 -6.34 7.45 -10.43
N VAL A 141 -6.39 6.30 -9.75
CA VAL A 141 -6.87 6.16 -8.37
C VAL A 141 -5.79 5.73 -7.38
N ARG A 142 -4.63 5.29 -7.88
CA ARG A 142 -3.47 4.92 -7.06
C ARG A 142 -2.18 5.04 -7.86
N LEU A 143 -1.16 5.61 -7.22
CA LEU A 143 0.23 5.53 -7.64
C LEU A 143 1.00 4.79 -6.55
N LYS A 144 1.66 3.69 -6.94
CA LYS A 144 2.48 2.84 -6.07
C LYS A 144 3.91 2.84 -6.61
N ILE A 145 4.90 3.07 -5.75
CA ILE A 145 6.33 3.06 -6.10
C ILE A 145 7.03 2.09 -5.15
N GLU A 146 7.75 1.16 -5.75
CA GLU A 146 8.43 0.06 -5.08
C GLU A 146 9.91 0.03 -5.41
N VAL A 147 10.67 -0.52 -4.48
CA VAL A 147 12.09 -0.82 -4.63
C VAL A 147 12.35 -2.27 -4.27
N SER A 148 13.51 -2.78 -4.71
CA SER A 148 13.98 -4.09 -4.23
C SER A 148 14.19 -4.06 -2.71
N PRO A 149 13.81 -5.12 -1.98
CA PRO A 149 14.12 -5.27 -0.55
C PRO A 149 15.63 -5.24 -0.26
N ALA A 150 16.46 -5.47 -1.27
CA ALA A 150 17.91 -5.45 -1.16
C ALA A 150 18.54 -4.06 -1.37
N ASN A 151 17.76 -3.02 -1.68
CA ASN A 151 18.29 -1.66 -1.76
C ASN A 151 18.80 -1.20 -0.39
N ASP A 152 19.94 -0.49 -0.37
CA ASP A 152 20.64 -0.08 0.87
C ASP A 152 19.76 0.77 1.81
N ASP A 153 18.84 1.55 1.24
CA ASP A 153 17.97 2.44 2.01
C ASP A 153 16.74 1.73 2.63
N VAL A 154 16.51 0.44 2.36
CA VAL A 154 15.39 -0.34 2.91
C VAL A 154 15.70 -0.77 4.35
N PRO A 155 14.73 -0.73 5.29
CA PRO A 155 15.00 -1.09 6.68
C PRO A 155 15.41 -2.55 6.83
N ALA A 156 16.58 -2.80 7.42
CA ALA A 156 17.06 -4.16 7.65
C ALA A 156 16.38 -4.78 8.89
N SER A 157 16.27 -4.01 9.97
CA SER A 157 15.68 -4.43 11.25
C SER A 157 14.39 -3.67 11.59
N ASP A 158 13.63 -4.18 12.57
CA ASP A 158 12.41 -3.53 13.05
C ASP A 158 12.69 -2.16 13.68
N SER A 159 13.84 -2.00 14.34
CA SER A 159 14.29 -0.71 14.86
C SER A 159 14.60 0.27 13.73
N ASP A 160 15.18 -0.18 12.62
CA ASP A 160 15.42 0.68 11.46
C ASP A 160 14.09 1.15 10.87
N ALA A 161 13.10 0.26 10.79
CA ALA A 161 11.77 0.56 10.24
C ALA A 161 11.04 1.70 10.97
N GLU A 162 11.41 2.00 12.22
CA GLU A 162 10.85 3.15 12.95
C GLU A 162 11.27 4.50 12.36
N LEU A 163 12.42 4.56 11.68
CA LEU A 163 12.95 5.75 11.00
C LEU A 163 12.29 5.98 9.63
N HIS A 164 11.45 5.05 9.19
CA HIS A 164 10.73 5.12 7.93
C HIS A 164 9.29 5.59 8.13
N SER A 165 8.68 6.09 7.05
CA SER A 165 7.25 6.36 7.03
C SER A 165 6.48 5.10 7.47
N ARG A 166 5.55 5.27 8.41
CA ARG A 166 4.64 4.19 8.86
C ARG A 166 3.75 3.63 7.75
N HIS A 167 3.70 4.32 6.61
CA HIS A 167 2.93 3.93 5.43
C HIS A 167 3.72 3.03 4.48
N ASN A 168 5.04 2.88 4.69
CA ASN A 168 5.87 1.99 3.90
C ASN A 168 5.75 0.56 4.42
N TYR A 169 5.90 -0.42 3.53
CA TYR A 169 5.69 -1.83 3.85
C TYR A 169 6.45 -2.73 2.89
N PHE A 170 6.79 -3.93 3.35
CA PHE A 170 7.19 -5.00 2.45
C PHE A 170 5.95 -5.66 1.85
N GLU A 171 6.04 -6.03 0.58
CA GLU A 171 5.02 -6.78 -0.15
C GLU A 171 5.68 -8.03 -0.74
N HIS A 172 5.04 -9.18 -0.55
CA HIS A 172 5.48 -10.45 -1.10
C HIS A 172 4.37 -11.07 -1.91
N HIS A 173 4.67 -11.49 -3.14
CA HIS A 173 3.74 -12.20 -4.01
C HIS A 173 4.21 -13.64 -4.20
N VAL A 174 3.38 -14.60 -3.80
CA VAL A 174 3.61 -16.03 -4.02
C VAL A 174 2.69 -16.50 -5.14
N LYS A 175 3.28 -16.86 -6.28
CA LYS A 175 2.56 -17.41 -7.43
C LYS A 175 2.40 -18.91 -7.27
N LEU A 176 1.17 -19.38 -7.31
CA LEU A 176 0.80 -20.79 -7.19
C LEU A 176 0.32 -21.33 -8.54
N GLN A 177 0.66 -22.58 -8.84
CA GLN A 177 0.01 -23.38 -9.88
C GLN A 177 -0.95 -24.37 -9.22
N ARG A 178 -2.19 -24.43 -9.71
CA ARG A 178 -3.23 -25.26 -9.10
C ARG A 178 -4.04 -25.95 -10.18
N LYS A 179 -4.60 -27.12 -9.88
CA LYS A 179 -5.60 -27.73 -10.78
C LYS A 179 -6.84 -26.84 -10.81
N THR A 180 -7.37 -26.58 -11.99
CA THR A 180 -8.59 -25.79 -12.18
C THR A 180 -9.74 -26.42 -11.38
N GLY A 181 -10.48 -25.60 -10.64
CA GLY A 181 -11.60 -26.05 -9.81
C GLY A 181 -11.20 -26.64 -8.45
N ARG A 182 -9.91 -26.68 -8.08
CA ARG A 182 -9.50 -27.07 -6.73
C ARG A 182 -10.11 -26.08 -5.71
N PRO A 183 -10.79 -26.56 -4.65
CA PRO A 183 -11.36 -25.67 -3.62
C PRO A 183 -10.32 -24.76 -2.97
N ASN A 184 -10.77 -23.57 -2.56
CA ASN A 184 -9.92 -22.55 -1.96
C ASN A 184 -9.93 -22.55 -0.42
N ASP A 185 -10.73 -23.39 0.24
CA ASP A 185 -10.96 -23.30 1.68
C ASP A 185 -9.66 -23.36 2.51
N LYS A 186 -8.76 -24.29 2.16
CA LYS A 186 -7.44 -24.40 2.81
C LYS A 186 -6.57 -23.17 2.57
N LEU A 187 -6.57 -22.63 1.34
CA LEU A 187 -5.82 -21.42 1.02
C LEU A 187 -6.36 -20.20 1.75
N ASN A 188 -7.68 -20.06 1.78
CA ASN A 188 -8.34 -18.97 2.50
C ASN A 188 -7.99 -19.03 3.99
N HIS A 189 -8.03 -20.23 4.59
CA HIS A 189 -7.63 -20.40 5.98
C HIS A 189 -6.17 -20.04 6.24
N ILE A 190 -5.24 -20.47 5.37
CA ILE A 190 -3.81 -20.08 5.48
C ILE A 190 -3.67 -18.56 5.35
N CYS A 191 -4.33 -17.95 4.37
CA CYS A 191 -4.32 -16.52 4.17
C CYS A 191 -4.85 -15.75 5.39
N GLU A 192 -5.92 -16.24 6.01
CA GLU A 192 -6.45 -15.66 7.25
C GLU A 192 -5.46 -15.78 8.42
N LEU A 193 -4.81 -16.94 8.58
CA LEU A 193 -3.83 -17.17 9.64
C LEU A 193 -2.58 -16.29 9.51
N THR A 194 -2.10 -16.07 8.29
CA THR A 194 -0.87 -15.31 8.03
C THR A 194 -1.11 -13.84 7.70
N GLY A 195 -2.38 -13.40 7.63
CA GLY A 195 -2.71 -12.07 7.12
C GLY A 195 -2.38 -11.87 5.63
N ALA A 196 -2.34 -12.94 4.84
CA ALA A 196 -2.13 -12.89 3.40
C ALA A 196 -3.45 -12.86 2.61
N HIS A 197 -3.36 -12.69 1.29
CA HIS A 197 -4.50 -12.43 0.41
C HIS A 197 -4.46 -13.26 -0.87
N LEU A 198 -5.52 -14.02 -1.12
CA LEU A 198 -5.68 -14.83 -2.33
C LEU A 198 -6.42 -14.08 -3.46
N SER A 199 -5.89 -14.17 -4.69
CA SER A 199 -6.54 -13.64 -5.90
C SER A 199 -7.86 -14.38 -6.26
N ARG A 200 -8.83 -13.68 -6.89
CA ARG A 200 -10.11 -14.30 -7.31
C ARG A 200 -9.92 -15.27 -8.45
N ASN A 201 -9.31 -14.71 -9.48
CA ASN A 201 -9.29 -15.30 -10.80
C ASN A 201 -7.93 -15.91 -11.03
N ALA A 202 -7.93 -16.81 -12.00
CA ALA A 202 -6.68 -17.27 -12.55
C ALA A 202 -5.97 -16.07 -13.15
N LEU A 203 -4.72 -15.85 -12.75
CA LEU A 203 -3.84 -14.94 -13.49
C LEU A 203 -3.75 -15.41 -14.94
N ARG A 204 -3.66 -16.73 -15.10
CA ARG A 204 -3.61 -17.42 -16.36
C ARG A 204 -4.24 -18.79 -16.19
N GLN A 205 -5.14 -19.15 -17.10
CA GLN A 205 -5.46 -20.56 -17.30
C GLN A 205 -4.37 -21.14 -18.19
N VAL A 206 -3.72 -22.18 -17.69
CA VAL A 206 -2.69 -22.90 -18.43
C VAL A 206 -3.39 -24.06 -19.14
N ALA A 207 -2.93 -24.39 -20.36
CA ALA A 207 -3.35 -25.61 -21.03
C ALA A 207 -3.20 -26.81 -20.07
N ASN A 208 -4.09 -27.81 -20.19
CA ASN A 208 -4.11 -29.03 -19.38
C ASN A 208 -4.77 -28.93 -17.99
N GLY A 209 -5.71 -27.99 -17.79
CA GLY A 209 -6.55 -27.98 -16.58
C GLY A 209 -5.86 -27.44 -15.34
N PHE A 210 -4.91 -26.52 -15.52
CA PHE A 210 -4.26 -25.79 -14.44
C PHE A 210 -4.57 -24.29 -14.50
N GLU A 211 -4.51 -23.65 -13.35
CA GLU A 211 -4.67 -22.22 -13.16
C GLU A 211 -3.55 -21.66 -12.28
N GLU A 212 -3.17 -20.41 -12.53
CA GLU A 212 -2.24 -19.67 -11.68
C GLU A 212 -3.00 -18.75 -10.72
N ARG A 213 -2.59 -18.69 -9.45
CA ARG A 213 -3.16 -17.81 -8.42
C ARG A 213 -2.05 -17.06 -7.70
N PHE A 214 -2.34 -15.88 -7.18
CA PHE A 214 -1.41 -15.15 -6.30
C PHE A 214 -1.89 -15.17 -4.86
N VAL A 215 -0.93 -15.35 -3.94
CA VAL A 215 -1.08 -15.06 -2.52
C VAL A 215 -0.18 -13.88 -2.18
N THR A 216 -0.75 -12.78 -1.69
CA THR A 216 -0.01 -11.54 -1.36
C THR A 216 0.06 -11.34 0.14
N LEU A 217 1.26 -11.11 0.67
CA LEU A 217 1.52 -10.80 2.08
C LEU A 217 2.10 -9.40 2.19
N ARG A 218 1.61 -8.61 3.15
CA ARG A 218 2.20 -7.31 3.49
C ARG A 218 2.58 -7.25 4.95
N THR A 219 3.73 -6.66 5.23
CA THR A 219 4.20 -6.45 6.60
C THR A 219 4.56 -4.97 6.77
N TYR A 220 4.06 -4.38 7.85
CA TYR A 220 4.22 -2.96 8.17
C TYR A 220 5.07 -2.84 9.43
N ARG A 221 5.79 -1.72 9.56
CA ARG A 221 6.54 -1.37 10.78
C ARG A 221 7.55 -2.44 11.21
N CYS A 222 8.08 -3.19 10.25
CA CYS A 222 9.11 -4.19 10.48
C CYS A 222 10.23 -4.03 9.44
N GLY A 223 11.41 -4.54 9.75
CA GLY A 223 12.53 -4.62 8.82
C GLY A 223 12.46 -5.85 7.93
N ARG A 224 13.39 -5.92 6.99
CA ARG A 224 13.53 -7.02 6.03
C ARG A 224 13.60 -8.37 6.72
N THR A 225 14.36 -8.51 7.80
CA THR A 225 14.50 -9.79 8.52
C THR A 225 13.16 -10.34 9.02
N SER A 226 12.35 -9.51 9.69
CA SER A 226 11.04 -9.92 10.19
C SER A 226 10.06 -10.19 9.04
N SER A 227 10.14 -9.41 7.96
CA SER A 227 9.30 -9.64 6.77
C SER A 227 9.61 -10.97 6.09
N GLU A 228 10.89 -11.30 5.91
CA GLU A 228 11.33 -12.56 5.32
C GLU A 228 10.95 -13.76 6.20
N GLN A 229 10.96 -13.62 7.53
CA GLN A 229 10.45 -14.66 8.44
C GLN A 229 8.95 -14.90 8.26
N ALA A 230 8.15 -13.83 8.14
CA ALA A 230 6.72 -13.94 7.87
C ALA A 230 6.43 -14.62 6.52
N LEU A 231 7.21 -14.26 5.48
CA LEU A 231 7.15 -14.93 4.18
C LEU A 231 7.51 -16.42 4.29
N ALA A 232 8.59 -16.76 5.01
CA ALA A 232 9.00 -18.15 5.20
C ALA A 232 7.92 -18.99 5.91
N GLN A 233 7.24 -18.41 6.91
CA GLN A 233 6.10 -19.03 7.57
C GLN A 233 4.96 -19.33 6.58
N LEU A 234 4.59 -18.34 5.75
CA LEU A 234 3.57 -18.50 4.72
C LEU A 234 3.93 -19.61 3.72
N ILE A 235 5.16 -19.61 3.19
CA ILE A 235 5.66 -20.63 2.26
C ILE A 235 5.60 -22.02 2.90
N GLY A 236 6.00 -22.15 4.17
CA GLY A 236 5.93 -23.40 4.91
C GLY A 236 4.50 -23.94 5.03
N LEU A 237 3.52 -23.08 5.29
CA LEU A 237 2.10 -23.48 5.37
C LEU A 237 1.53 -23.86 4.00
N LEU A 238 1.82 -23.09 2.95
CA LEU A 238 1.40 -23.39 1.58
C LEU A 238 1.96 -24.74 1.10
N THR A 239 3.24 -24.98 1.37
CA THR A 239 3.92 -26.25 1.01
C THR A 239 3.31 -27.43 1.76
N LYS A 240 3.06 -27.29 3.07
CA LYS A 240 2.38 -28.32 3.88
C LYS A 240 0.96 -28.61 3.41
N ALA A 241 0.28 -27.63 2.82
CA ALA A 241 -1.04 -27.81 2.21
C ALA A 241 -1.02 -28.43 0.81
N GLY A 242 0.17 -28.76 0.29
CA GLY A 242 0.37 -29.34 -1.04
C GLY A 242 0.06 -28.35 -2.16
N GLU A 243 0.35 -27.07 -1.96
CA GLU A 243 0.30 -26.07 -3.04
C GLU A 243 1.65 -26.02 -3.77
N HIS A 244 1.60 -25.88 -5.10
CA HIS A 244 2.80 -25.82 -5.94
C HIS A 244 3.16 -24.35 -6.18
N ILE A 245 4.27 -23.90 -5.60
CA ILE A 245 4.78 -22.54 -5.73
C ILE A 245 5.62 -22.46 -7.01
N LEU A 246 5.25 -21.57 -7.92
CA LEU A 246 5.99 -21.32 -9.17
C LEU A 246 7.06 -20.25 -8.99
N GLU A 247 6.73 -19.18 -8.28
CA GLU A 247 7.53 -17.97 -8.21
C GLU A 247 7.19 -17.21 -6.93
N ILE A 248 8.19 -16.52 -6.38
CA ILE A 248 8.06 -15.62 -5.25
C ILE A 248 8.72 -14.31 -5.66
N GLU A 249 7.98 -13.22 -5.54
CA GLU A 249 8.47 -11.85 -5.75
C GLU A 249 8.37 -11.09 -4.42
N SER A 250 9.31 -10.19 -4.17
CA SER A 250 9.39 -9.43 -2.92
C SER A 250 9.87 -8.02 -3.20
N GLU A 251 9.15 -7.05 -2.65
CA GLU A 251 9.30 -5.63 -2.92
C GLU A 251 9.11 -4.84 -1.62
N TYR A 252 9.62 -3.61 -1.60
CA TYR A 252 9.38 -2.66 -0.52
C TYR A 252 8.71 -1.41 -1.10
N CYS A 253 7.47 -1.16 -0.68
CA CYS A 253 6.68 -0.03 -1.13
C CYS A 253 7.09 1.23 -0.37
N VAL A 254 7.66 2.18 -1.11
CA VAL A 254 8.20 3.45 -0.57
C VAL A 254 7.22 4.62 -0.73
N TYR A 255 6.21 4.46 -1.59
CA TYR A 255 5.11 5.41 -1.75
C TYR A 255 3.87 4.69 -2.27
N ASP A 256 2.73 4.94 -1.63
CA ASP A 256 1.43 4.49 -2.07
C ASP A 256 0.38 5.57 -1.81
N SER A 257 -0.15 6.15 -2.89
CA SER A 257 -1.11 7.24 -2.78
C SER A 257 -2.49 6.79 -2.29
N ASN A 258 -2.80 5.48 -2.30
CA ASN A 258 -4.12 4.97 -1.94
C ASN A 258 -4.11 3.49 -1.53
N VAL A 259 -3.59 3.20 -0.33
CA VAL A 259 -3.67 1.85 0.29
C VAL A 259 -5.13 1.40 0.47
N GLN A 260 -6.09 2.32 0.60
CA GLN A 260 -7.51 1.99 0.78
C GLN A 260 -8.15 1.42 -0.49
N LEU A 261 -7.46 1.43 -1.64
CA LEU A 261 -7.90 0.67 -2.81
C LEU A 261 -7.99 -0.84 -2.50
N ASP A 262 -7.26 -1.26 -1.48
CA ASP A 262 -7.25 -2.62 -0.97
C ASP A 262 -8.23 -2.81 0.21
N ALA A 263 -9.11 -1.84 0.47
CA ALA A 263 -10.14 -1.95 1.49
C ALA A 263 -11.09 -3.11 1.18
N GLY A 264 -11.29 -3.96 2.20
CA GLY A 264 -12.00 -5.23 2.06
C GLY A 264 -11.14 -6.37 1.49
N TRP A 265 -9.87 -6.12 1.14
CA TRP A 265 -8.88 -7.16 0.86
C TRP A 265 -8.28 -7.65 2.18
N LEU A 266 -7.67 -6.70 2.92
CA LEU A 266 -7.10 -6.82 4.26
C LEU A 266 -8.23 -6.79 5.29
N ARG A 267 -8.45 -7.88 6.05
CA ARG A 267 -9.26 -7.77 7.27
C ARG A 267 -8.41 -6.93 8.22
N THR A 268 -8.93 -5.83 8.74
CA THR A 268 -8.29 -5.15 9.86
C THR A 268 -8.19 -6.16 10.98
N GLY A 269 -6.98 -6.68 11.22
CA GLY A 269 -6.71 -7.48 12.40
C GLY A 269 -7.12 -6.62 13.60
N SER A 270 -8.08 -7.12 14.37
CA SER A 270 -8.42 -6.55 15.67
C SER A 270 -7.13 -6.44 16.46
N SER A 271 -6.70 -5.21 16.73
CA SER A 271 -5.68 -4.92 17.73
C SER A 271 -6.14 -5.59 19.01
N SER A 272 -5.47 -6.67 19.43
CA SER A 272 -5.64 -7.22 20.76
C SER A 272 -5.17 -6.15 21.74
N SER A 273 -6.11 -5.30 22.18
CA SER A 273 -5.93 -4.54 23.40
C SER A 273 -5.98 -5.55 24.54
N SER A 274 -4.80 -6.06 24.89
CA SER A 274 -4.61 -6.76 26.16
C SER A 274 -4.75 -5.70 27.25
N ILE A 275 -5.92 -5.71 27.87
CA ILE A 275 -6.13 -5.17 29.21
C ILE A 275 -5.19 -5.94 30.14
N LEU A 276 -4.27 -5.21 30.77
CA LEU A 276 -3.91 -5.36 32.18
C LEU A 276 -3.80 -3.96 32.78
#